data_AF-A0A8C7B6T8-F1
#
_entry.id   AF-A0A8C7B6T8-F1
#
_cell.length_a   1.000
_cell.length_b   1.000
_cell.length_c   1.000
_cell.angle_alpha   90.00
_cell.angle_beta   90.00
_cell.angle_gamma   90.00
#
_symmetry.space_group_name_H-M   'P 1'
#
loop_
_entity.id
_entity.type
_entity.pdbx_description
1 polymer ?
#
loop_
_entity_poly.entity_id
_entity_poly.type
_entity_poly.pdbx_seq_one_letter_code
_entity_poly.pdbx_strand_id
1 'polypeptide(L)'
;SLLNKWQMNPYDRGSAFAIGSDGLCCQSREVKEWHGCRATKGLTKGKHYYEVSCHDQGLCRVGWSSMQASLDLGTDKFGFGFGGTGKKSHNKQFDNYGEEFTMHDTIGCYLDIDKGHVKFSKNGKDLGLAFEIPPHMKNQALFPACVLKNAELKFNFGEEEFKFPPKDGFVALSKAPDSCVVKSQHTGNAQVAQTKFLPNAPKALIVEPSRELAEQTLNNVKQFKKYIDNPKLVDIVVGTPGRLDDLVSTGKLNLSQVRFLVLDEADGLLSQGYSDFINRIHNQIPQITSDGKRLQVIVCSATLHSFDVKKLSEKIMHFPTWVDLKGEDSVPDTVHHVVVPVNPKTDRLWERLGKNHIRTDDVHAKDNTRPGANSPEMWSEAIKILKGEYAVRAIKEHKMDQAIIFCRTKIDCDNLEQYFMQQGGGPDKKGHQFSCVCLHGDRKPHERKQNLERFKKGDVRFLICTDVAARGIDIHGVPYVINVTLPDEKQNYVHRIGRVGRAERMGLAISLVATEKEKVWYHVCSSRGKGCYNTRLKEDGGCTIWYNEMQLLSEIEEHLNCTISQVEPDIKVPVDEFDGKVTYGQKRAAGGGNYKGHVDILAPTVQELAALEKEAQTSFLHLGYLPNQLFRTF
;
A
#
# COMPACT_ATOMS: atom_id res chain seq x y z
N SER A 1 30.17 -0.65 16.53
CA SER A 1 29.76 0.74 16.26
C SER A 1 29.83 1.00 14.76
N LEU A 2 28.82 1.68 14.20
CA LEU A 2 28.69 1.98 12.77
C LEU A 2 29.92 2.74 12.21
N LEU A 3 30.56 3.57 13.03
CA LEU A 3 31.73 4.37 12.66
C LEU A 3 33.06 3.59 12.70
N ASN A 4 33.05 2.32 13.15
CA ASN A 4 34.26 1.51 13.21
C ASN A 4 34.54 0.74 11.91
N LYS A 5 33.60 0.70 10.97
CA LYS A 5 33.75 0.04 9.66
C LYS A 5 33.95 1.08 8.56
N TRP A 6 34.63 0.70 7.47
CA TRP A 6 34.68 1.49 6.24
C TRP A 6 33.37 1.28 5.48
N GLN A 7 32.51 2.29 5.50
CA GLN A 7 31.21 2.28 4.82
C GLN A 7 30.74 3.71 4.59
N MET A 8 29.66 3.89 3.83
CA MET A 8 29.01 5.18 3.65
C MET A 8 28.24 5.58 4.91
N ASN A 9 28.29 6.86 5.30
CA ASN A 9 27.77 7.31 6.59
C ASN A 9 26.28 7.69 6.49
N PRO A 10 25.35 6.96 7.13
CA PRO A 10 23.93 7.26 7.10
C PRO A 10 23.57 8.56 7.82
N TYR A 11 24.48 9.13 8.61
CA TYR A 11 24.31 10.39 9.33
C TYR A 11 24.94 11.59 8.62
N ASP A 12 25.66 11.37 7.51
CA ASP A 12 26.33 12.40 6.73
C ASP A 12 25.93 12.28 5.26
N ARG A 13 24.63 12.51 5.01
CA ARG A 13 23.99 12.29 3.71
C ARG A 13 22.84 13.27 3.44
N GLY A 14 22.53 13.45 2.15
CA GLY A 14 21.33 14.15 1.70
C GLY A 14 20.04 13.37 2.04
N SER A 15 18.92 14.08 2.10
CA SER A 15 17.59 13.54 2.48
C SER A 15 17.17 12.35 1.62
N ALA A 16 17.29 12.47 0.29
CA ALA A 16 16.93 11.42 -0.67
C ALA A 16 18.11 10.48 -1.02
N PHE A 17 19.21 10.52 -0.28
CA PHE A 17 20.34 9.61 -0.46
C PHE A 17 20.09 8.31 0.33
N ALA A 18 20.01 7.16 -0.33
CA ALA A 18 19.85 5.87 0.33
C ALA A 18 21.17 5.10 0.35
N ILE A 19 21.40 4.38 1.45
CA ILE A 19 22.53 3.47 1.65
C ILE A 19 21.94 2.08 1.91
N GLY A 20 22.45 1.07 1.21
CA GLY A 20 22.09 -0.33 1.38
C GLY A 20 22.46 -0.85 2.77
N SER A 21 21.89 -2.01 3.13
CA SER A 21 22.16 -2.66 4.42
C SER A 21 23.61 -3.11 4.58
N ASP A 22 24.33 -3.28 3.47
CA ASP A 22 25.77 -3.57 3.44
C ASP A 22 26.63 -2.34 3.78
N GLY A 23 26.05 -1.14 3.75
CA GLY A 23 26.77 0.13 3.95
C GLY A 23 27.60 0.58 2.74
N LEU A 24 27.55 -0.17 1.63
CA LEU A 24 28.44 0.01 0.47
C LEU A 24 27.66 0.38 -0.80
N CYS A 25 26.46 -0.15 -0.97
CA CYS A 25 25.59 0.25 -2.07
C CYS A 25 24.89 1.58 -1.75
N CYS A 26 24.89 2.52 -2.67
CA CYS A 26 24.34 3.86 -2.50
C CYS A 26 23.52 4.26 -3.71
N GLN A 27 22.37 4.89 -3.49
CA GLN A 27 21.51 5.35 -4.58
C GLN A 27 20.81 6.66 -4.28
N SER A 28 20.51 7.42 -5.32
CA SER A 28 19.53 8.51 -5.31
C SER A 28 18.68 8.37 -6.56
N ARG A 29 17.35 8.37 -6.41
CA ARG A 29 16.39 8.33 -7.54
C ARG A 29 15.79 9.70 -7.86
N GLU A 30 16.32 10.75 -7.25
CA GLU A 30 15.91 12.12 -7.52
C GLU A 30 16.44 12.56 -8.90
N VAL A 31 15.55 13.09 -9.75
CA VAL A 31 15.79 13.43 -11.17
C VAL A 31 16.17 14.91 -11.40
N LYS A 32 15.91 15.80 -10.45
CA LYS A 32 16.16 17.24 -10.44
C LYS A 32 17.34 17.65 -9.56
N GLU A 33 17.35 17.24 -8.29
CA GLU A 33 18.29 17.59 -7.24
C GLU A 33 19.43 16.57 -7.09
N TRP A 34 20.54 17.06 -6.55
CA TRP A 34 21.71 16.24 -6.24
C TRP A 34 21.72 15.93 -4.75
N HIS A 35 21.92 14.66 -4.40
CA HIS A 35 22.10 14.26 -3.02
C HIS A 35 23.42 13.49 -2.89
N GLY A 36 24.20 13.80 -1.87
CA GLY A 36 25.48 13.14 -1.64
C GLY A 36 25.65 12.60 -0.24
N CYS A 37 26.76 11.90 -0.06
CA CYS A 37 27.11 11.24 1.18
C CYS A 37 28.63 11.15 1.31
N ARG A 38 29.11 11.15 2.56
CA ARG A 38 30.51 10.88 2.92
C ARG A 38 30.64 9.56 3.66
N ALA A 39 31.82 8.96 3.60
CA ALA A 39 32.12 7.75 4.36
C ALA A 39 32.25 8.01 5.87
N THR A 40 32.13 6.95 6.65
CA THR A 40 32.27 6.94 8.12
C THR A 40 33.69 7.25 8.59
N LYS A 41 34.69 7.09 7.72
CA LYS A 41 36.12 7.26 8.00
C LYS A 41 36.80 8.04 6.87
N GLY A 42 37.84 8.77 7.23
CA GLY A 42 38.69 9.52 6.33
C GLY A 42 40.15 9.35 6.71
N LEU A 43 41.03 9.98 5.94
CA LEU A 43 42.47 9.80 6.04
C LEU A 43 43.20 11.12 6.22
N THR A 44 44.32 11.10 6.94
CA THR A 44 45.18 12.28 7.15
C THR A 44 46.58 12.16 6.56
N LYS A 45 47.03 10.95 6.18
CA LYS A 45 48.38 10.69 5.65
C LYS A 45 48.41 9.46 4.74
N GLY A 46 49.45 9.34 3.90
CA GLY A 46 49.73 8.16 3.09
C GLY A 46 49.06 8.14 1.73
N LYS A 47 49.27 7.02 1.02
CA LYS A 47 48.74 6.75 -0.33
C LYS A 47 47.67 5.69 -0.31
N HIS A 48 46.44 6.06 -0.62
CA HIS A 48 45.29 5.19 -0.44
C HIS A 48 44.36 5.15 -1.64
N TYR A 49 43.60 4.06 -1.73
CA TYR A 49 42.78 3.70 -2.87
C TYR A 49 41.46 3.05 -2.46
N TYR A 50 40.41 3.33 -3.23
CA TYR A 50 39.14 2.60 -3.21
C TYR A 50 38.51 2.55 -4.59
N GLU A 51 37.56 1.62 -4.79
CA GLU A 51 36.81 1.48 -6.03
C GLU A 51 35.34 1.86 -5.86
N VAL A 52 34.75 2.33 -6.96
CA VAL A 52 33.32 2.54 -7.08
C VAL A 52 32.83 1.95 -8.39
N SER A 53 31.89 1.01 -8.32
CA SER A 53 31.22 0.44 -9.48
C SER A 53 29.91 1.17 -9.74
N CYS A 54 29.67 1.55 -11.00
CA CYS A 54 28.43 2.21 -11.41
C CYS A 54 27.40 1.15 -11.82
N HIS A 55 26.23 1.17 -11.20
CA HIS A 55 25.16 0.18 -11.46
C HIS A 55 24.00 0.76 -12.28
N ASP A 56 24.06 2.04 -12.62
CA ASP A 56 22.95 2.76 -13.27
C ASP A 56 23.46 3.83 -14.22
N GLN A 57 22.58 4.31 -15.10
CA GLN A 57 22.86 5.30 -16.14
C GLN A 57 22.76 6.76 -15.67
N GLY A 58 22.35 6.99 -14.42
CA GLY A 58 22.24 8.32 -13.85
C GLY A 58 23.54 9.09 -13.74
N LEU A 59 23.41 10.36 -13.35
CA LEU A 59 24.56 11.23 -13.14
C LEU A 59 25.11 11.05 -11.72
N CYS A 60 26.43 10.94 -11.62
CA CYS A 60 27.12 10.83 -10.35
C CYS A 60 28.44 11.62 -10.36
N ARG A 61 28.95 11.95 -9.17
CA ARG A 61 30.37 12.27 -8.96
C ARG A 61 30.90 11.47 -7.78
N VAL A 62 32.13 10.99 -7.90
CA VAL A 62 32.87 10.27 -6.85
C VAL A 62 34.17 10.99 -6.54
N GLY A 63 34.70 10.82 -5.33
CA GLY A 63 36.00 11.37 -4.98
C GLY A 63 36.18 11.60 -3.50
N TRP A 64 36.71 12.76 -3.14
CA TRP A 64 37.21 13.02 -1.79
C TRP A 64 36.71 14.38 -1.30
N SER A 65 36.32 14.46 -0.03
CA SER A 65 35.94 15.74 0.58
C SER A 65 36.34 15.80 2.05
N SER A 66 36.55 17.01 2.57
CA SER A 66 36.69 17.20 4.01
C SER A 66 35.32 17.29 4.69
N MET A 67 35.30 17.24 6.03
CA MET A 67 34.08 17.43 6.82
C MET A 67 33.43 18.81 6.65
N GLN A 68 34.16 19.80 6.13
CA GLN A 68 33.64 21.15 5.88
C GLN A 68 32.94 21.28 4.53
N ALA A 69 33.07 20.29 3.65
CA ALA A 69 32.42 20.32 2.34
C ALA A 69 30.90 20.26 2.48
N SER A 70 30.20 20.81 1.49
CA SER A 70 28.82 20.45 1.21
C SER A 70 28.73 18.99 0.77
N LEU A 71 27.53 18.43 0.83
CA LEU A 71 27.27 17.09 0.27
C LEU A 71 27.03 17.11 -1.24
N ASP A 72 27.18 18.27 -1.90
CA ASP A 72 27.21 18.37 -3.35
C ASP A 72 28.67 18.40 -3.85
N LEU A 73 29.27 17.21 -3.92
CA LEU A 73 30.69 17.01 -4.15
C LEU A 73 31.21 17.79 -5.37
N GLY A 74 32.27 18.59 -5.15
CA GLY A 74 32.94 19.38 -6.19
C GLY A 74 32.37 20.79 -6.38
N THR A 75 31.28 21.15 -5.68
CA THR A 75 30.66 22.49 -5.78
C THR A 75 31.14 23.49 -4.73
N ASP A 76 32.12 23.11 -3.92
CA ASP A 76 32.77 23.96 -2.94
C ASP A 76 34.30 23.75 -2.94
N LYS A 77 35.00 24.56 -2.15
CA LYS A 77 36.46 24.56 -2.03
C LYS A 77 37.04 23.41 -1.21
N PHE A 78 36.20 22.51 -0.68
CA PHE A 78 36.59 21.42 0.22
C PHE A 78 36.30 20.02 -0.34
N GLY A 79 35.76 19.93 -1.55
CA GLY A 79 35.45 18.68 -2.25
C GLY A 79 36.12 18.58 -3.62
N PHE A 80 36.53 17.35 -3.97
CA PHE A 80 37.12 16.98 -5.24
C PHE A 80 36.29 15.85 -5.86
N GLY A 81 35.59 16.15 -6.94
CA GLY A 81 34.70 15.19 -7.60
C GLY A 81 35.13 14.87 -9.03
N PHE A 82 35.05 13.61 -9.43
CA PHE A 82 35.08 13.18 -10.81
C PHE A 82 33.71 12.64 -11.20
N GLY A 83 33.11 13.23 -12.24
CA GLY A 83 31.73 12.99 -12.63
C GLY A 83 31.57 12.10 -13.85
N GLY A 84 30.43 11.41 -13.94
CA GLY A 84 30.09 10.52 -15.05
C GLY A 84 30.14 11.17 -16.44
N THR A 85 30.08 12.50 -16.52
CA THR A 85 30.26 13.28 -17.76
C THR A 85 31.73 13.51 -18.14
N GLY A 86 32.69 12.76 -17.57
CA GLY A 86 34.12 12.89 -17.89
C GLY A 86 34.81 14.14 -17.32
N LYS A 87 34.11 14.90 -16.47
CA LYS A 87 34.60 16.16 -15.91
C LYS A 87 35.08 15.99 -14.48
N LYS A 88 36.20 16.63 -14.16
CA LYS A 88 36.62 16.86 -12.78
C LYS A 88 35.98 18.15 -12.27
N SER A 89 35.67 18.20 -10.97
CA SER A 89 34.96 19.30 -10.33
C SER A 89 35.54 19.67 -8.97
N HIS A 90 35.76 20.96 -8.79
CA HIS A 90 36.22 21.58 -7.54
C HIS A 90 35.79 23.05 -7.53
N ASN A 91 35.27 23.55 -6.40
CA ASN A 91 34.88 24.95 -6.24
C ASN A 91 33.94 25.47 -7.36
N LYS A 92 32.97 24.64 -7.79
CA LYS A 92 32.03 24.91 -8.90
C LYS A 92 32.68 25.09 -10.28
N GLN A 93 33.96 24.76 -10.43
CA GLN A 93 34.62 24.66 -11.73
C GLN A 93 34.51 23.22 -12.23
N PHE A 94 34.20 23.05 -13.51
CA PHE A 94 33.96 21.75 -14.14
C PHE A 94 34.81 21.63 -15.41
N ASP A 95 35.97 20.98 -15.27
CA ASP A 95 36.96 20.88 -16.34
C ASP A 95 36.95 19.48 -16.96
N ASN A 96 37.18 19.41 -18.27
CA ASN A 96 37.41 18.13 -18.94
C ASN A 96 38.68 17.48 -18.36
N TYR A 97 38.61 16.20 -18.06
CA TYR A 97 39.72 15.48 -17.43
C TYR A 97 39.85 14.05 -17.94
N GLY A 98 38.76 13.30 -17.96
CA GLY A 98 38.75 11.91 -18.39
C GLY A 98 37.62 11.63 -19.36
N GLU A 99 37.44 10.36 -19.66
CA GLU A 99 36.30 9.87 -20.43
C GLU A 99 35.04 9.81 -19.56
N GLU A 100 33.88 9.96 -20.20
CA GLU A 100 32.57 9.72 -19.56
C GLU A 100 32.50 8.30 -19.02
N PHE A 101 31.77 8.09 -17.92
CA PHE A 101 31.56 6.77 -17.33
C PHE A 101 30.11 6.60 -16.87
N THR A 102 29.62 5.37 -16.96
CA THR A 102 28.22 5.02 -16.68
C THR A 102 28.11 3.58 -16.16
N MET A 103 26.90 3.03 -16.16
CA MET A 103 26.61 1.64 -15.79
C MET A 103 27.67 0.67 -16.32
N HIS A 104 28.13 -0.24 -15.44
CA HIS A 104 29.19 -1.24 -15.63
C HIS A 104 30.63 -0.73 -15.58
N ASP A 105 30.87 0.58 -15.59
CA ASP A 105 32.20 1.14 -15.36
C ASP A 105 32.59 1.07 -13.88
N THR A 106 33.88 0.92 -13.62
CA THR A 106 34.48 0.97 -12.29
C THR A 106 35.52 2.08 -12.21
N ILE A 107 35.35 2.97 -11.25
CA ILE A 107 36.21 4.11 -11.00
C ILE A 107 37.12 3.82 -9.82
N GLY A 108 38.42 3.85 -10.08
CA GLY A 108 39.45 3.79 -9.05
C GLY A 108 39.76 5.20 -8.54
N CYS A 109 39.64 5.42 -7.25
CA CYS A 109 39.83 6.71 -6.61
C CYS A 109 41.13 6.70 -5.80
N TYR A 110 42.12 7.48 -6.22
CA TYR A 110 43.46 7.53 -5.60
C TYR A 110 43.65 8.83 -4.83
N LEU A 111 44.24 8.71 -3.64
CA LEU A 111 44.61 9.84 -2.81
C LEU A 111 46.03 9.66 -2.26
N ASP A 112 46.95 10.54 -2.67
CA ASP A 112 48.30 10.65 -2.12
C ASP A 112 48.34 11.92 -1.27
N ILE A 113 48.07 11.80 0.02
CA ILE A 113 48.01 12.95 0.93
C ILE A 113 49.41 13.55 1.11
N ASP A 114 50.44 12.71 1.10
CA ASP A 114 51.81 13.11 1.36
C ASP A 114 52.33 14.08 0.25
N LYS A 115 51.96 13.81 -1.00
CA LYS A 115 52.21 14.74 -2.13
C LYS A 115 51.10 15.76 -2.34
N GLY A 116 49.93 15.54 -1.74
CA GLY A 116 48.76 16.37 -1.95
C GLY A 116 48.12 16.15 -3.33
N HIS A 117 48.08 14.91 -3.83
CA HIS A 117 47.55 14.61 -5.16
C HIS A 117 46.29 13.74 -5.09
N VAL A 118 45.31 14.08 -5.94
CA VAL A 118 44.13 13.27 -6.21
C VAL A 118 44.13 12.87 -7.68
N LYS A 119 43.92 11.59 -7.97
CA LYS A 119 43.77 11.08 -9.34
C LYS A 119 42.71 9.98 -9.42
N PHE A 120 42.26 9.68 -10.63
CA PHE A 120 41.25 8.65 -10.88
C PHE A 120 41.68 7.71 -12.00
N SER A 121 41.12 6.50 -12.01
CA SER A 121 41.20 5.58 -13.14
C SER A 121 39.82 5.11 -13.55
N LYS A 122 39.60 4.86 -14.84
CA LYS A 122 38.39 4.21 -15.35
C LYS A 122 38.75 2.81 -15.85
N ASN A 123 38.11 1.79 -15.30
CA ASN A 123 38.33 0.39 -15.66
C ASN A 123 39.83 0.00 -15.67
N GLY A 124 40.58 0.47 -14.67
CA GLY A 124 42.03 0.25 -14.54
C GLY A 124 42.93 1.14 -15.41
N LYS A 125 42.38 1.94 -16.33
CA LYS A 125 43.14 2.95 -17.10
C LYS A 125 43.32 4.22 -16.28
N ASP A 126 44.57 4.54 -15.94
CA ASP A 126 44.93 5.78 -15.23
C ASP A 126 44.60 7.00 -16.09
N LEU A 127 43.89 7.99 -15.52
CA LEU A 127 43.49 9.23 -16.19
C LEU A 127 44.45 10.40 -15.91
N GLY A 128 45.53 10.17 -15.15
CA GLY A 128 46.52 11.19 -14.80
C GLY A 128 46.11 12.04 -13.60
N LEU A 129 46.87 13.09 -13.28
CA LEU A 129 46.60 13.92 -12.11
C LEU A 129 45.30 14.74 -12.28
N ALA A 130 44.36 14.61 -11.33
CA ALA A 130 43.12 15.38 -11.35
C ALA A 130 43.27 16.70 -10.58
N PHE A 131 43.78 16.63 -9.35
CA PHE A 131 43.88 17.79 -8.45
C PHE A 131 45.16 17.79 -7.63
N GLU A 132 45.66 18.99 -7.37
CA GLU A 132 46.59 19.28 -6.28
C GLU A 132 45.79 19.82 -5.09
N ILE A 133 45.99 19.24 -3.90
CA ILE A 133 45.27 19.61 -2.68
C ILE A 133 45.76 21.01 -2.24
N PRO A 134 44.85 21.99 -2.17
CA PRO A 134 45.21 23.35 -1.80
C PRO A 134 45.85 23.43 -0.40
N PRO A 135 46.76 24.39 -0.15
CA PRO A 135 47.45 24.52 1.15
C PRO A 135 46.52 24.57 2.36
N HIS A 136 45.34 25.20 2.23
CA HIS A 136 44.35 25.33 3.30
C HIS A 136 43.69 23.99 3.71
N MET A 137 43.86 22.93 2.91
CA MET A 137 43.33 21.59 3.17
C MET A 137 44.40 20.56 3.58
N LYS A 138 45.69 20.89 3.51
CA LYS A 138 46.78 19.91 3.73
C LYS A 138 46.74 19.18 5.09
N ASN A 139 46.13 19.77 6.10
CA ASN A 139 45.99 19.18 7.44
C ASN A 139 44.58 18.67 7.74
N GLN A 140 43.68 18.66 6.76
CA GLN A 140 42.31 18.19 6.93
C GLN A 140 42.21 16.72 6.53
N ALA A 141 41.43 15.94 7.28
CA ALA A 141 41.12 14.59 6.88
C ALA A 141 40.21 14.60 5.63
N LEU A 142 40.52 13.74 4.67
CA LEU A 142 39.72 13.55 3.45
C LEU A 142 38.97 12.22 3.51
N PHE A 143 37.69 12.29 3.23
CA PHE A 143 36.73 11.19 3.28
C PHE A 143 36.31 10.82 1.87
N PRO A 144 36.21 9.52 1.54
CA PRO A 144 35.49 9.08 0.35
C PRO A 144 34.09 9.70 0.34
N ALA A 145 33.70 10.23 -0.80
CA ALA A 145 32.45 10.95 -0.96
C ALA A 145 31.87 10.72 -2.35
N CYS A 146 30.55 10.84 -2.44
CA CYS A 146 29.87 10.92 -3.73
C CYS A 146 28.63 11.81 -3.67
N VAL A 147 28.15 12.15 -4.85
CA VAL A 147 26.85 12.80 -5.06
C VAL A 147 26.17 12.15 -6.26
N LEU A 148 24.87 11.91 -6.14
CA LEU A 148 24.06 11.12 -7.07
C LEU A 148 22.82 11.91 -7.51
N LYS A 149 22.46 11.73 -8.77
CA LYS A 149 21.23 12.23 -9.40
C LYS A 149 20.70 11.15 -10.34
N ASN A 150 19.62 10.50 -9.90
CA ASN A 150 19.02 9.32 -10.52
C ASN A 150 20.01 8.17 -10.81
N ALA A 151 20.93 7.89 -9.88
CA ALA A 151 22.05 6.97 -10.06
C ALA A 151 22.24 6.02 -8.86
N GLU A 152 22.93 4.90 -9.10
CA GLU A 152 23.35 3.92 -8.09
C GLU A 152 24.84 3.58 -8.25
N LEU A 153 25.55 3.52 -7.12
CA LEU A 153 26.97 3.19 -7.00
C LEU A 153 27.20 2.14 -5.91
N LYS A 154 28.12 1.20 -6.13
CA LYS A 154 28.63 0.30 -5.08
C LYS A 154 30.08 0.63 -4.76
N PHE A 155 30.38 0.88 -3.49
CA PHE A 155 31.72 1.15 -3.00
C PHE A 155 32.44 -0.14 -2.62
N ASN A 156 33.72 -0.23 -2.94
CA ASN A 156 34.63 -1.21 -2.36
C ASN A 156 35.81 -0.46 -1.72
N PHE A 157 35.91 -0.52 -0.39
CA PHE A 157 37.00 0.08 0.37
C PHE A 157 38.20 -0.87 0.56
N GLY A 158 38.13 -2.08 -0.02
CA GLY A 158 39.13 -3.13 -0.01
C GLY A 158 38.90 -4.23 1.03
N GLU A 159 37.65 -4.40 1.50
CA GLU A 159 37.25 -5.63 2.22
C GLU A 159 36.96 -6.77 1.23
N GLU A 160 36.50 -6.44 0.02
CA GLU A 160 36.40 -7.36 -1.13
C GLU A 160 37.60 -7.15 -2.06
N GLU A 161 37.95 -8.15 -2.89
CA GLU A 161 38.97 -7.98 -3.92
C GLU A 161 38.61 -6.86 -4.90
N PHE A 162 39.59 -6.01 -5.23
CA PHE A 162 39.40 -4.97 -6.24
C PHE A 162 39.35 -5.57 -7.64
N LYS A 163 38.44 -5.05 -8.47
CA LYS A 163 38.38 -5.41 -9.89
C LYS A 163 39.62 -4.92 -10.64
N PHE A 164 40.14 -3.76 -10.24
CA PHE A 164 41.35 -3.14 -10.76
C PHE A 164 42.26 -2.71 -9.59
N PRO A 165 43.13 -3.61 -9.10
CA PRO A 165 44.00 -3.33 -7.96
C PRO A 165 44.91 -2.11 -8.17
N PRO A 166 45.17 -1.33 -7.12
CA PRO A 166 45.99 -0.13 -7.21
C PRO A 166 47.47 -0.47 -7.50
N LYS A 167 48.13 0.42 -8.27
CA LYS A 167 49.58 0.37 -8.57
C LYS A 167 50.34 1.40 -7.72
N ASP A 168 51.66 1.50 -7.89
CA ASP A 168 52.51 2.57 -7.33
C ASP A 168 52.52 2.73 -5.79
N GLY A 169 52.32 1.62 -5.07
CA GLY A 169 52.37 1.58 -3.61
C GLY A 169 51.15 2.16 -2.90
N PHE A 170 50.04 2.37 -3.61
CA PHE A 170 48.76 2.72 -3.00
C PHE A 170 48.15 1.51 -2.30
N VAL A 171 47.59 1.73 -1.10
CA VAL A 171 46.96 0.68 -0.30
C VAL A 171 45.45 0.85 -0.21
N ALA A 172 44.73 -0.25 0.00
CA ALA A 172 43.29 -0.22 0.26
C ALA A 172 42.96 0.60 1.52
N LEU A 173 41.82 1.31 1.50
CA LEU A 173 41.33 2.03 2.69
C LEU A 173 41.10 1.12 3.90
N SER A 174 40.56 -0.09 3.68
CA SER A 174 40.38 -1.11 4.72
C SER A 174 41.68 -1.50 5.44
N LYS A 175 42.83 -1.34 4.77
CA LYS A 175 44.17 -1.67 5.28
C LYS A 175 44.95 -0.45 5.80
N ALA A 176 44.35 0.74 5.79
CA ALA A 176 44.97 1.94 6.32
C ALA A 176 45.26 1.78 7.83
N PRO A 177 46.48 2.08 8.31
CA PRO A 177 46.79 2.04 9.74
C PRO A 177 45.89 2.99 10.53
N ASP A 178 45.44 2.56 11.72
CA ASP A 178 44.54 3.37 12.58
C ASP A 178 45.10 4.76 12.90
N SER A 179 46.42 4.92 12.94
CA SER A 179 47.10 6.22 13.16
C SER A 179 46.86 7.25 12.05
N CYS A 180 46.45 6.80 10.86
CA CYS A 180 46.16 7.65 9.71
C CYS A 180 44.66 7.85 9.46
N VAL A 181 43.81 7.17 10.25
CA VAL A 181 42.35 7.11 10.04
C VAL A 181 41.64 8.01 11.04
N VAL A 182 40.74 8.85 10.52
CA VAL A 182 39.89 9.74 11.31
C VAL A 182 38.43 9.33 11.13
N LYS A 183 37.69 9.18 12.24
CA LYS A 183 36.26 8.89 12.20
C LYS A 183 35.46 10.16 11.93
N SER A 184 34.34 10.01 11.21
CA SER A 184 33.42 11.12 10.95
C SER A 184 32.88 11.70 12.27
N GLN A 185 32.72 13.02 12.30
CA GLN A 185 32.12 13.74 13.43
C GLN A 185 30.59 13.70 13.38
N HIS A 186 30.01 13.43 12.20
CA HIS A 186 28.58 13.22 12.01
C HIS A 186 28.21 11.82 12.49
N THR A 187 27.92 11.71 13.78
CA THR A 187 27.67 10.44 14.45
C THR A 187 26.19 10.12 14.65
N GLY A 188 25.30 10.99 14.14
CA GLY A 188 23.90 11.06 14.55
C GLY A 188 23.79 11.41 16.04
N ASN A 189 22.62 11.79 16.55
CA ASN A 189 22.42 11.93 18.00
C ASN A 189 22.39 10.58 18.73
N ALA A 190 23.11 9.57 18.23
CA ALA A 190 23.23 8.27 18.83
C ALA A 190 24.35 8.30 19.88
N GLN A 191 24.05 8.86 21.06
CA GLN A 191 24.39 8.04 22.22
C GLN A 191 23.68 6.70 21.98
N VAL A 192 24.46 5.65 21.77
CA VAL A 192 23.97 4.27 21.85
C VAL A 192 23.66 4.02 23.32
N ALA A 193 22.66 4.71 23.86
CA ALA A 193 21.88 4.18 24.93
C ALA A 193 21.20 2.96 24.30
N GLN A 194 21.45 1.77 24.85
CA GLN A 194 20.51 0.67 24.69
C GLN A 194 19.12 1.26 24.80
N THR A 195 18.34 1.23 23.73
CA THR A 195 16.98 1.80 23.73
C THR A 195 16.23 1.02 24.80
N LYS A 196 16.13 1.58 26.01
CA LYS A 196 15.24 1.04 27.03
C LYS A 196 13.88 0.94 26.36
N PHE A 197 13.27 -0.24 26.41
CA PHE A 197 11.90 -0.42 25.97
C PHE A 197 11.06 0.65 26.67
N LEU A 198 10.53 1.59 25.89
CA LEU A 198 9.69 2.64 26.45
C LEU A 198 8.28 2.05 26.57
N PRO A 199 7.60 2.23 27.71
CA PRO A 199 6.20 1.83 27.81
C PRO A 199 5.39 2.59 26.75
N ASN A 200 4.43 1.89 26.14
CA ASN A 200 3.53 2.43 25.11
C ASN A 200 4.21 2.92 23.81
N ALA A 201 5.42 2.41 23.50
CA ALA A 201 6.12 2.71 22.26
C ALA A 201 6.27 1.45 21.38
N PRO A 202 5.33 1.16 20.46
CA PRO A 202 5.40 -0.03 19.63
C PRO A 202 6.51 0.06 18.58
N LYS A 203 6.97 -1.10 18.08
CA LYS A 203 7.84 -1.22 16.91
C LYS A 203 7.08 -1.29 15.60
N ALA A 204 5.82 -1.71 15.61
CA ALA A 204 4.99 -1.73 14.42
C ALA A 204 3.64 -1.04 14.68
N LEU A 205 3.24 -0.19 13.74
CA LEU A 205 1.94 0.44 13.70
C LEU A 205 1.22 -0.04 12.44
N ILE A 206 0.08 -0.71 12.60
CA ILE A 206 -0.80 -1.16 11.52
C ILE A 206 -2.05 -0.29 11.56
N VAL A 207 -2.30 0.42 10.47
CA VAL A 207 -3.43 1.33 10.29
C VAL A 207 -4.45 0.65 9.40
N GLU A 208 -5.67 0.55 9.91
CA GLU A 208 -6.77 -0.18 9.31
C GLU A 208 -7.96 0.77 9.07
N PRO A 209 -8.68 0.71 7.94
CA PRO A 209 -9.80 1.62 7.65
C PRO A 209 -11.01 1.38 8.55
N SER A 210 -11.23 0.15 9.02
CA SER A 210 -12.40 -0.24 9.79
C SER A 210 -12.00 -0.96 11.09
N ARG A 211 -12.90 -0.93 12.06
CA ARG A 211 -12.70 -1.61 13.34
C ARG A 211 -12.68 -3.13 13.15
N GLU A 212 -13.56 -3.62 12.29
CA GLU A 212 -13.71 -5.03 11.94
C GLU A 212 -12.40 -5.59 11.38
N LEU A 213 -11.77 -4.88 10.43
CA LEU A 213 -10.49 -5.29 9.88
C LEU A 213 -9.38 -5.24 10.93
N ALA A 214 -9.34 -4.19 11.75
CA ALA A 214 -8.40 -4.12 12.87
C ALA A 214 -8.55 -5.29 13.86
N GLU A 215 -9.77 -5.72 14.17
CA GLU A 215 -10.03 -6.89 15.01
C GLU A 215 -9.58 -8.20 14.33
N GLN A 216 -9.81 -8.33 13.01
CA GLN A 216 -9.34 -9.47 12.22
C GLN A 216 -7.81 -9.55 12.18
N THR A 217 -7.12 -8.45 11.83
CA THR A 217 -5.67 -8.36 11.82
C THR A 217 -5.10 -8.67 13.20
N LEU A 218 -5.70 -8.15 14.28
CA LEU A 218 -5.31 -8.48 15.64
C LEU A 218 -5.45 -9.99 15.95
N ASN A 219 -6.53 -10.62 15.50
CA ASN A 219 -6.73 -12.06 15.70
C ASN A 219 -5.68 -12.88 14.94
N ASN A 220 -5.36 -12.50 13.70
CA ASN A 220 -4.29 -13.12 12.93
C ASN A 220 -2.94 -12.98 13.63
N VAL A 221 -2.58 -11.77 14.08
CA VAL A 221 -1.35 -11.52 14.85
C VAL A 221 -1.30 -12.38 16.12
N LYS A 222 -2.42 -12.53 16.84
CA LYS A 222 -2.51 -13.42 18.03
C LYS A 222 -2.33 -14.90 17.68
N GLN A 223 -2.83 -15.36 16.53
CA GLN A 223 -2.62 -16.73 16.08
C GLN A 223 -1.15 -16.95 15.71
N PHE A 224 -0.54 -16.03 14.95
CA PHE A 224 0.88 -16.09 14.58
C PHE A 224 1.81 -16.07 15.80
N LYS A 225 1.45 -15.31 16.83
CA LYS A 225 2.22 -15.24 18.09
C LYS A 225 2.48 -16.63 18.70
N LYS A 226 1.60 -17.61 18.49
CA LYS A 226 1.76 -18.98 19.03
C LYS A 226 2.93 -19.73 18.40
N TYR A 227 3.43 -19.28 17.25
CA TYR A 227 4.47 -19.96 16.48
C TYR A 227 5.81 -19.20 16.50
N ILE A 228 5.94 -18.14 17.30
CA ILE A 228 7.16 -17.32 17.37
C ILE A 228 7.66 -17.30 18.82
N ASP A 229 8.72 -18.06 19.11
CA ASP A 229 9.38 -18.07 20.41
C ASP A 229 10.32 -16.87 20.62
N ASN A 230 10.86 -16.32 19.52
CA ASN A 230 11.68 -15.13 19.52
C ASN A 230 11.62 -14.40 18.16
N PRO A 231 11.39 -13.07 18.13
CA PRO A 231 11.25 -12.18 19.29
C PRO A 231 9.93 -12.40 20.05
N LYS A 232 9.97 -12.30 21.38
CA LYS A 232 8.77 -12.22 22.26
C LYS A 232 7.95 -10.98 21.88
N LEU A 233 6.97 -11.12 20.99
CA LEU A 233 6.17 -10.01 20.47
C LEU A 233 5.32 -9.33 21.56
N VAL A 234 5.76 -8.14 21.99
CA VAL A 234 4.96 -7.09 22.64
C VAL A 234 5.39 -5.74 22.06
N ASP A 235 5.09 -5.51 20.78
CA ASP A 235 5.53 -4.30 20.06
C ASP A 235 4.59 -3.87 18.90
N ILE A 236 3.41 -4.49 18.72
CA ILE A 236 2.50 -4.18 17.59
C ILE A 236 1.24 -3.49 18.09
N VAL A 237 0.91 -2.34 17.48
CA VAL A 237 -0.38 -1.68 17.64
C VAL A 237 -1.13 -1.76 16.30
N VAL A 238 -2.36 -2.24 16.36
CA VAL A 238 -3.32 -2.26 15.26
C VAL A 238 -4.45 -1.31 15.62
N GLY A 239 -4.85 -0.41 14.74
CA GLY A 239 -5.95 0.50 15.04
C GLY A 239 -6.45 1.29 13.85
N THR A 240 -7.59 1.93 14.06
CA THR A 240 -8.21 2.82 13.06
C THR A 240 -7.72 4.26 13.22
N PRO A 241 -7.65 5.05 12.13
CA PRO A 241 -7.13 6.41 12.12
C PRO A 241 -7.62 7.28 13.28
N GLY A 242 -8.95 7.40 13.46
CA GLY A 242 -9.50 8.27 14.49
C GLY A 242 -9.09 7.91 15.93
N ARG A 243 -8.96 6.61 16.24
CA ARG A 243 -8.52 6.17 17.58
C ARG A 243 -7.01 6.29 17.75
N LEU A 244 -6.25 6.01 16.69
CA LEU A 244 -4.80 6.18 16.71
C LEU A 244 -4.42 7.66 16.88
N ASP A 245 -5.09 8.56 16.17
CA ASP A 245 -4.83 10.02 16.26
C ASP A 245 -5.09 10.55 17.68
N ASP A 246 -6.18 10.12 18.32
CA ASP A 246 -6.49 10.45 19.72
C ASP A 246 -5.41 9.92 20.69
N LEU A 247 -4.98 8.66 20.52
CA LEU A 247 -3.95 8.08 21.41
C LEU A 247 -2.57 8.74 21.23
N VAL A 248 -2.22 9.10 19.99
CA VAL A 248 -0.96 9.79 19.69
C VAL A 248 -0.99 11.23 20.21
N SER A 249 -2.05 11.99 19.90
CA SER A 249 -2.19 13.39 20.32
C SER A 249 -2.27 13.56 21.84
N THR A 250 -2.85 12.59 22.55
CA THR A 250 -2.90 12.58 24.03
C THR A 250 -1.64 12.01 24.69
N GLY A 251 -0.61 11.64 23.91
CA GLY A 251 0.64 11.06 24.41
C GLY A 251 0.52 9.65 25.00
N LYS A 252 -0.63 9.00 24.83
CA LYS A 252 -0.87 7.61 25.27
C LYS A 252 -0.22 6.57 24.37
N LEU A 253 0.09 6.93 23.13
CA LEU A 253 0.82 6.12 22.17
C LEU A 253 2.03 6.89 21.65
N ASN A 254 3.24 6.35 21.88
CA ASN A 254 4.49 6.99 21.49
C ASN A 254 5.06 6.35 20.22
N LEU A 255 5.25 7.16 19.17
CA LEU A 255 5.71 6.67 17.86
C LEU A 255 7.23 6.57 17.71
N SER A 256 8.01 6.97 18.71
CA SER A 256 9.49 7.04 18.65
C SER A 256 10.19 5.68 18.45
N GLN A 257 9.55 4.57 18.82
CA GLN A 257 10.12 3.23 18.64
C GLN A 257 9.56 2.50 17.41
N VAL A 258 8.68 3.13 16.63
CA VAL A 258 8.13 2.53 15.41
C VAL A 258 9.24 2.31 14.38
N ARG A 259 9.24 1.13 13.78
CA ARG A 259 10.17 0.63 12.75
C ARG A 259 9.43 0.14 11.51
N PHE A 260 8.17 -0.27 11.68
CA PHE A 260 7.27 -0.70 10.63
C PHE A 260 5.98 0.12 10.67
N LEU A 261 5.63 0.76 9.57
CA LEU A 261 4.33 1.39 9.35
C LEU A 261 3.60 0.61 8.26
N VAL A 262 2.44 0.04 8.58
CA VAL A 262 1.60 -0.68 7.64
C VAL A 262 0.32 0.10 7.44
N LEU A 263 0.01 0.45 6.19
CA LEU A 263 -1.28 1.01 5.79
C LEU A 263 -2.01 -0.08 5.01
N ASP A 264 -3.00 -0.70 5.64
CA ASP A 264 -3.83 -1.71 4.99
C ASP A 264 -5.09 -1.06 4.38
N GLU A 265 -5.60 -1.63 3.29
CA GLU A 265 -6.68 -1.06 2.46
C GLU A 265 -6.51 0.46 2.25
N ALA A 266 -5.36 0.87 1.72
CA ALA A 266 -4.95 2.27 1.64
C ALA A 266 -5.90 3.14 0.79
N ASP A 267 -6.49 2.59 -0.26
CA ASP A 267 -7.60 3.22 -1.00
C ASP A 267 -8.83 3.47 -0.10
N GLY A 268 -9.18 2.50 0.75
CA GLY A 268 -10.19 2.64 1.79
C GLY A 268 -9.87 3.71 2.83
N LEU A 269 -8.59 3.90 3.18
CA LEU A 269 -8.14 4.98 4.08
C LEU A 269 -8.23 6.36 3.41
N LEU A 270 -7.83 6.46 2.15
CA LEU A 270 -7.81 7.70 1.38
C LEU A 270 -9.23 8.18 1.04
N SER A 271 -10.12 7.28 0.60
CA SER A 271 -11.54 7.58 0.32
C SER A 271 -12.28 8.14 1.55
N GLN A 272 -11.91 7.69 2.75
CA GLN A 272 -12.47 8.19 4.02
C GLN A 272 -11.86 9.53 4.49
N GLY A 273 -10.91 10.10 3.74
CA GLY A 273 -10.29 11.39 4.04
C GLY A 273 -9.19 11.34 5.10
N TYR A 274 -8.53 10.19 5.31
CA TYR A 274 -7.48 10.06 6.33
C TYR A 274 -6.06 10.44 5.86
N SER A 275 -5.92 11.05 4.67
CA SER A 275 -4.64 11.49 4.11
C SER A 275 -3.82 12.37 5.08
N ASP A 276 -4.47 13.34 5.72
CA ASP A 276 -3.79 14.24 6.67
C ASP A 276 -3.33 13.51 7.93
N PHE A 277 -4.13 12.55 8.40
CA PHE A 277 -3.75 11.70 9.53
C PHE A 277 -2.50 10.88 9.19
N ILE A 278 -2.48 10.21 8.03
CA ILE A 278 -1.34 9.39 7.57
C ILE A 278 -0.07 10.25 7.50
N ASN A 279 -0.16 11.45 6.92
CA ASN A 279 0.95 12.39 6.83
C ASN A 279 1.45 12.82 8.22
N ARG A 280 0.54 13.12 9.16
CA ARG A 280 0.91 13.50 10.53
C ARG A 280 1.65 12.39 11.26
N ILE A 281 1.12 11.16 11.26
CA ILE A 281 1.76 10.04 11.97
C ILE A 281 3.11 9.70 11.33
N HIS A 282 3.20 9.71 10.01
CA HIS A 282 4.45 9.45 9.28
C HIS A 282 5.54 10.45 9.70
N ASN A 283 5.21 11.75 9.75
CA ASN A 283 6.15 12.79 10.15
C ASN A 283 6.59 12.71 11.63
N GLN A 284 5.78 12.09 12.49
CA GLN A 284 6.12 11.87 13.90
C GLN A 284 6.94 10.59 14.13
N ILE A 285 6.94 9.65 13.18
CA ILE A 285 7.74 8.43 13.24
C ILE A 285 9.18 8.74 12.83
N PRO A 286 10.21 8.27 13.57
CA PRO A 286 11.60 8.40 13.15
C PRO A 286 11.85 7.71 11.81
N GLN A 287 12.24 8.50 10.81
CA GLN A 287 12.53 8.03 9.46
C GLN A 287 13.84 7.22 9.38
N ILE A 288 14.77 7.52 10.30
CA ILE A 288 16.01 6.79 10.52
C ILE A 288 16.11 6.52 12.01
N THR A 289 16.54 5.32 12.33
CA THR A 289 16.56 4.81 13.70
C THR A 289 17.99 4.80 14.21
N SER A 290 18.18 4.67 15.53
CA SER A 290 19.49 4.81 16.17
C SER A 290 20.53 3.76 15.75
N ASP A 291 20.10 2.65 15.14
CA ASP A 291 20.98 1.64 14.54
C ASP A 291 21.26 1.88 13.04
N GLY A 292 20.83 3.02 12.51
CA GLY A 292 21.01 3.42 11.12
C GLY A 292 19.96 2.86 10.14
N LYS A 293 18.99 2.06 10.60
CA LYS A 293 17.95 1.51 9.73
C LYS A 293 16.85 2.52 9.47
N ARG A 294 16.30 2.50 8.25
CA ARG A 294 15.15 3.31 7.85
C ARG A 294 13.83 2.74 8.36
N LEU A 295 12.82 3.60 8.48
CA LEU A 295 11.43 3.18 8.63
C LEU A 295 11.04 2.31 7.42
N GLN A 296 10.49 1.13 7.68
CA GLN A 296 9.88 0.31 6.64
C GLN A 296 8.39 0.63 6.55
N VAL A 297 7.94 1.07 5.39
CA VAL A 297 6.54 1.35 5.11
C VAL A 297 6.00 0.27 4.17
N ILE A 298 4.83 -0.27 4.50
CA ILE A 298 4.10 -1.25 3.70
C ILE A 298 2.72 -0.65 3.41
N VAL A 299 2.34 -0.62 2.13
CA VAL A 299 1.03 -0.14 1.69
C VAL A 299 0.36 -1.30 0.97
N CYS A 300 -0.77 -1.75 1.50
CA CYS A 300 -1.65 -2.72 0.86
C CYS A 300 -2.86 -1.98 0.31
N SER A 301 -3.20 -2.21 -0.95
CA SER A 301 -4.36 -1.62 -1.61
C SER A 301 -4.85 -2.55 -2.70
N ALA A 302 -6.15 -2.62 -2.92
CA ALA A 302 -6.69 -3.30 -4.09
C ALA A 302 -6.37 -2.51 -5.37
N THR A 303 -6.34 -1.18 -5.25
CA THR A 303 -6.16 -0.27 -6.39
C THR A 303 -4.80 0.41 -6.38
N LEU A 304 -3.73 -0.40 -6.50
CA LEU A 304 -2.34 0.07 -6.46
C LEU A 304 -2.03 1.17 -7.49
N HIS A 305 -2.68 1.13 -8.65
CA HIS A 305 -2.47 2.09 -9.74
C HIS A 305 -3.35 3.34 -9.66
N SER A 306 -4.23 3.44 -8.65
CA SER A 306 -5.01 4.66 -8.46
C SER A 306 -4.08 5.84 -8.19
N PHE A 307 -4.44 7.00 -8.74
CA PHE A 307 -3.63 8.22 -8.63
C PHE A 307 -3.32 8.56 -7.16
N ASP A 308 -4.31 8.43 -6.28
CA ASP A 308 -4.17 8.79 -4.88
C ASP A 308 -3.26 7.81 -4.12
N VAL A 309 -3.36 6.50 -4.36
CA VAL A 309 -2.47 5.50 -3.74
C VAL A 309 -1.04 5.67 -4.26
N LYS A 310 -0.85 5.89 -5.56
CA LYS A 310 0.47 6.14 -6.14
C LYS A 310 1.12 7.40 -5.55
N LYS A 311 0.37 8.49 -5.48
CA LYS A 311 0.82 9.75 -4.87
C LYS A 311 1.16 9.58 -3.38
N LEU A 312 0.38 8.78 -2.64
CA LEU A 312 0.70 8.45 -1.25
C LEU A 312 2.02 7.69 -1.16
N SER A 313 2.18 6.61 -1.92
CA SER A 313 3.37 5.76 -1.95
C SER A 313 4.63 6.55 -2.28
N GLU A 314 4.58 7.40 -3.31
CA GLU A 314 5.69 8.29 -3.68
C GLU A 314 6.08 9.28 -2.57
N LYS A 315 5.12 9.66 -1.72
CA LYS A 315 5.32 10.62 -0.65
C LYS A 315 5.92 10.02 0.63
N ILE A 316 5.46 8.82 1.02
CA ILE A 316 5.80 8.24 2.33
C ILE A 316 6.74 7.03 2.25
N MET A 317 6.96 6.46 1.06
CA MET A 317 7.79 5.28 0.90
C MET A 317 9.11 5.64 0.21
N HIS A 318 10.21 5.05 0.68
CA HIS A 318 11.53 5.22 0.08
C HIS A 318 11.88 3.99 -0.77
N PHE A 319 11.76 4.12 -2.10
CA PHE A 319 12.02 3.05 -3.06
C PHE A 319 11.11 1.82 -2.84
N PRO A 320 9.77 1.97 -2.99
CA PRO A 320 8.84 0.86 -2.79
C PRO A 320 8.98 -0.17 -3.91
N THR A 321 8.98 -1.46 -3.53
CA THR A 321 8.78 -2.56 -4.47
C THR A 321 7.28 -2.72 -4.71
N TRP A 322 6.85 -2.61 -5.96
CA TRP A 322 5.47 -2.84 -6.35
C TRP A 322 5.25 -4.33 -6.57
N VAL A 323 4.34 -4.92 -5.80
CA VAL A 323 3.91 -6.32 -5.95
C VAL A 323 2.45 -6.30 -6.37
N ASP A 324 2.23 -6.32 -7.69
CA ASP A 324 0.90 -6.37 -8.29
C ASP A 324 0.57 -7.82 -8.66
N LEU A 325 -0.45 -8.37 -8.01
CA LEU A 325 -0.87 -9.77 -8.18
C LEU A 325 -1.95 -9.95 -9.23
N LYS A 326 -2.61 -8.87 -9.69
CA LYS A 326 -3.81 -8.96 -10.56
C LYS A 326 -3.74 -8.12 -11.83
N GLY A 327 -2.93 -7.06 -11.88
CA GLY A 327 -3.03 -6.07 -12.96
C GLY A 327 -4.24 -5.15 -12.77
N GLU A 328 -4.87 -4.71 -13.85
CA GLU A 328 -6.08 -3.87 -13.78
C GLU A 328 -7.25 -4.58 -13.07
N ASP A 329 -8.10 -3.79 -12.40
CA ASP A 329 -9.26 -4.29 -11.66
C ASP A 329 -10.19 -5.09 -12.58
N SER A 330 -10.23 -6.41 -12.40
CA SER A 330 -11.05 -7.33 -13.20
C SER A 330 -12.09 -8.05 -12.36
N VAL A 331 -13.27 -8.24 -12.96
CA VAL A 331 -14.34 -9.07 -12.36
C VAL A 331 -13.90 -10.53 -12.45
N PRO A 332 -13.91 -11.30 -11.35
CA PRO A 332 -13.58 -12.72 -11.41
C PRO A 332 -14.59 -13.47 -12.31
N ASP A 333 -14.12 -14.43 -13.11
CA ASP A 333 -14.96 -15.26 -14.00
C ASP A 333 -16.11 -15.98 -13.26
N THR A 334 -15.94 -16.20 -11.95
CA THR A 334 -16.95 -16.83 -11.10
C THR A 334 -18.07 -15.89 -10.65
N VAL A 335 -18.07 -14.63 -11.10
CA VAL A 335 -19.04 -13.59 -10.74
C VAL A 335 -19.87 -13.23 -11.96
N HIS A 336 -21.13 -13.64 -11.96
CA HIS A 336 -22.11 -13.08 -12.88
C HIS A 336 -22.73 -11.83 -12.25
N HIS A 337 -22.69 -10.71 -12.94
CA HIS A 337 -23.28 -9.46 -12.46
C HIS A 337 -24.23 -8.85 -13.49
N VAL A 338 -25.33 -8.28 -13.00
CA VAL A 338 -26.38 -7.69 -13.84
C VAL A 338 -26.88 -6.37 -13.25
N VAL A 339 -27.41 -5.52 -14.11
CA VAL A 339 -28.09 -4.28 -13.71
C VAL A 339 -29.59 -4.37 -13.96
N VAL A 340 -30.39 -3.91 -13.01
CA VAL A 340 -31.84 -3.78 -13.13
C VAL A 340 -32.19 -2.30 -13.04
N PRO A 341 -32.67 -1.68 -14.13
CA PRO A 341 -33.09 -0.29 -14.10
C PRO A 341 -34.34 -0.11 -13.25
N VAL A 342 -34.29 0.82 -12.32
CA VAL A 342 -35.41 1.25 -11.48
C VAL A 342 -35.92 2.57 -12.04
N ASN A 343 -36.96 2.47 -12.85
CA ASN A 343 -37.57 3.63 -13.50
C ASN A 343 -38.93 3.95 -12.86
N PRO A 344 -39.03 5.04 -12.07
CA PRO A 344 -40.27 5.37 -11.35
C PRO A 344 -41.37 5.93 -12.28
N LYS A 345 -41.04 6.32 -13.52
CA LYS A 345 -41.99 6.81 -14.52
C LYS A 345 -42.71 5.67 -15.23
N THR A 346 -42.04 4.53 -15.42
CA THR A 346 -42.61 3.36 -16.09
C THR A 346 -43.18 2.35 -15.08
N ASP A 347 -42.48 2.06 -13.98
CA ASP A 347 -43.02 1.20 -12.91
C ASP A 347 -43.84 2.04 -11.91
N ARG A 348 -45.17 1.98 -12.06
CA ARG A 348 -46.14 2.66 -11.17
C ARG A 348 -46.58 1.81 -9.99
N LEU A 349 -45.81 0.79 -9.59
CA LEU A 349 -46.12 0.00 -8.40
C LEU A 349 -46.14 0.87 -7.14
N TRP A 350 -45.19 1.80 -7.00
CA TRP A 350 -45.07 2.68 -5.84
C TRP A 350 -46.34 3.52 -5.56
N GLU A 351 -47.09 3.91 -6.60
CA GLU A 351 -48.36 4.64 -6.46
C GLU A 351 -49.46 3.78 -5.81
N ARG A 352 -49.37 2.45 -5.94
CA ARG A 352 -50.42 1.49 -5.57
C ARG A 352 -50.16 0.78 -4.24
N LEU A 353 -48.94 0.86 -3.70
CA LEU A 353 -48.57 0.20 -2.45
C LEU A 353 -49.19 0.85 -1.20
N GLY A 354 -49.64 2.10 -1.28
CA GLY A 354 -50.23 2.80 -0.15
C GLY A 354 -49.22 2.95 0.99
N LYS A 355 -49.51 2.36 2.17
CA LYS A 355 -48.57 2.32 3.31
C LYS A 355 -47.78 1.00 3.40
N ASN A 356 -48.05 0.05 2.51
CA ASN A 356 -47.46 -1.29 2.52
C ASN A 356 -46.18 -1.31 1.68
N HIS A 357 -45.21 -0.47 2.04
CA HIS A 357 -43.91 -0.40 1.40
C HIS A 357 -42.80 -0.10 2.42
N ILE A 358 -41.55 -0.19 1.98
CA ILE A 358 -40.39 0.19 2.78
C ILE A 358 -40.50 1.63 3.29
N ARG A 359 -40.21 1.87 4.56
CA ARG A 359 -40.06 3.24 5.07
C ARG A 359 -38.84 3.89 4.42
N THR A 360 -38.95 5.12 3.95
CA THR A 360 -37.82 5.88 3.36
C THR A 360 -37.03 6.65 4.42
N ASP A 361 -35.97 7.35 4.01
CA ASP A 361 -35.01 8.05 4.87
C ASP A 361 -35.49 9.42 5.37
N ASP A 362 -36.78 9.74 5.18
CA ASP A 362 -37.43 11.01 5.54
C ASP A 362 -36.77 12.26 4.92
N VAL A 363 -35.87 12.11 3.92
CA VAL A 363 -35.22 13.25 3.24
C VAL A 363 -36.23 14.16 2.53
N HIS A 364 -37.35 13.56 2.11
CA HIS A 364 -38.46 14.22 1.44
C HIS A 364 -39.66 14.51 2.34
N ALA A 365 -39.52 14.42 3.67
CA ALA A 365 -40.64 14.62 4.61
C ALA A 365 -41.30 16.01 4.53
N LYS A 366 -40.60 17.01 3.94
CA LYS A 366 -41.09 18.37 3.72
C LYS A 366 -41.46 18.67 2.26
N ASP A 367 -41.21 17.72 1.36
CA ASP A 367 -41.44 17.87 -0.07
C ASP A 367 -42.83 17.35 -0.46
N ASN A 368 -43.38 17.82 -1.58
CA ASN A 368 -44.62 17.25 -2.11
C ASN A 368 -44.32 16.04 -2.99
N THR A 369 -44.33 14.84 -2.38
CA THR A 369 -44.06 13.56 -3.05
C THR A 369 -45.33 12.79 -3.45
N ARG A 370 -46.49 13.46 -3.48
CA ARG A 370 -47.75 12.80 -3.86
C ARG A 370 -47.71 12.36 -5.33
N PRO A 371 -48.27 11.17 -5.67
CA PRO A 371 -48.41 10.73 -7.05
C PRO A 371 -49.03 11.82 -7.94
N GLY A 372 -48.39 12.11 -9.07
CA GLY A 372 -48.79 13.15 -10.02
C GLY A 372 -48.15 14.53 -9.83
N ALA A 373 -47.37 14.75 -8.76
CA ALA A 373 -46.65 16.03 -8.57
C ALA A 373 -45.58 16.30 -9.64
N ASN A 374 -45.04 15.25 -10.28
CA ASN A 374 -44.03 15.31 -11.35
C ASN A 374 -42.80 16.16 -11.00
N SER A 375 -42.33 16.08 -9.74
CA SER A 375 -41.12 16.75 -9.25
C SER A 375 -39.94 15.77 -9.14
N PRO A 376 -38.69 16.27 -9.19
CA PRO A 376 -37.51 15.46 -8.90
C PRO A 376 -37.58 14.74 -7.55
N GLU A 377 -38.12 15.42 -6.52
CA GLU A 377 -38.29 14.87 -5.17
C GLU A 377 -39.30 13.72 -5.14
N MET A 378 -40.40 13.83 -5.88
CA MET A 378 -41.36 12.73 -6.00
C MET A 378 -40.72 11.52 -6.69
N TRP A 379 -39.97 11.74 -7.77
CA TRP A 379 -39.30 10.64 -8.49
C TRP A 379 -38.22 9.97 -7.63
N SER A 380 -37.47 10.75 -6.86
CA SER A 380 -36.50 10.25 -5.88
C SER A 380 -37.16 9.40 -4.79
N GLU A 381 -38.28 9.86 -4.21
CA GLU A 381 -39.03 9.09 -3.21
C GLU A 381 -39.58 7.79 -3.81
N ALA A 382 -40.13 7.85 -5.02
CA ALA A 382 -40.62 6.68 -5.74
C ALA A 382 -39.52 5.63 -6.00
N ILE A 383 -38.31 6.06 -6.36
CA ILE A 383 -37.14 5.17 -6.53
C ILE A 383 -36.83 4.43 -5.23
N LYS A 384 -36.79 5.14 -4.08
CA LYS A 384 -36.51 4.52 -2.77
C LYS A 384 -37.53 3.42 -2.44
N ILE A 385 -38.81 3.69 -2.71
CA ILE A 385 -39.89 2.72 -2.54
C ILE A 385 -39.70 1.50 -3.46
N LEU A 386 -39.49 1.73 -4.76
CA LEU A 386 -39.32 0.66 -5.75
C LEU A 386 -38.09 -0.20 -5.48
N LYS A 387 -36.96 0.39 -5.04
CA LYS A 387 -35.75 -0.35 -4.68
C LYS A 387 -36.00 -1.37 -3.57
N GLY A 388 -36.82 -1.03 -2.56
CA GLY A 388 -37.25 -1.97 -1.53
C GLY A 388 -38.04 -3.15 -2.09
N GLU A 389 -38.98 -2.88 -3.01
CA GLU A 389 -39.76 -3.94 -3.69
C GLU A 389 -38.89 -4.82 -4.58
N TYR A 390 -37.94 -4.22 -5.31
CA TYR A 390 -37.06 -4.94 -6.21
C TYR A 390 -36.09 -5.84 -5.44
N ALA A 391 -35.63 -5.42 -4.26
CA ALA A 391 -34.85 -6.29 -3.37
C ALA A 391 -35.65 -7.53 -2.93
N VAL A 392 -36.92 -7.35 -2.54
CA VAL A 392 -37.83 -8.47 -2.21
C VAL A 392 -38.07 -9.36 -3.43
N ARG A 393 -38.28 -8.78 -4.60
CA ARG A 393 -38.49 -9.49 -5.88
C ARG A 393 -37.27 -10.34 -6.24
N ALA A 394 -36.07 -9.77 -6.17
CA ALA A 394 -34.81 -10.47 -6.42
C ALA A 394 -34.63 -11.68 -5.49
N ILE A 395 -34.90 -11.50 -4.19
CA ILE A 395 -34.83 -12.58 -3.18
C ILE A 395 -35.79 -13.72 -3.53
N LYS A 396 -37.04 -13.40 -3.90
CA LYS A 396 -38.07 -14.40 -4.21
C LYS A 396 -37.77 -15.14 -5.50
N GLU A 397 -37.45 -14.40 -6.58
CA GLU A 397 -37.22 -14.95 -7.92
C GLU A 397 -36.04 -15.92 -7.92
N HIS A 398 -34.91 -15.51 -7.33
CA HIS A 398 -33.71 -16.35 -7.27
C HIS A 398 -33.67 -17.30 -6.08
N LYS A 399 -34.73 -17.33 -5.25
CA LYS A 399 -34.84 -18.19 -4.05
C LYS A 399 -33.60 -18.10 -3.15
N MET A 400 -33.11 -16.88 -2.93
CA MET A 400 -31.81 -16.66 -2.28
C MET A 400 -31.76 -17.30 -0.89
N ASP A 401 -30.75 -18.13 -0.68
CA ASP A 401 -30.47 -18.83 0.57
C ASP A 401 -29.50 -18.05 1.45
N GLN A 402 -28.57 -17.32 0.83
CA GLN A 402 -27.65 -16.42 1.51
C GLN A 402 -27.21 -15.26 0.61
N ALA A 403 -27.31 -14.03 1.09
CA ALA A 403 -26.88 -12.85 0.33
C ALA A 403 -26.30 -11.73 1.21
N ILE A 404 -25.39 -10.94 0.63
CA ILE A 404 -25.01 -9.63 1.19
C ILE A 404 -25.77 -8.54 0.42
N ILE A 405 -26.40 -7.63 1.15
CA ILE A 405 -27.20 -6.55 0.59
C ILE A 405 -26.53 -5.22 0.94
N PHE A 406 -26.13 -4.47 -0.08
CA PHE A 406 -25.44 -3.19 0.08
C PHE A 406 -26.40 -2.02 -0.06
N CYS A 407 -26.37 -1.13 0.92
CA CYS A 407 -27.05 0.15 0.92
C CYS A 407 -26.05 1.29 1.14
N ARG A 408 -26.34 2.47 0.59
CA ARG A 408 -25.47 3.65 0.68
C ARG A 408 -25.43 4.19 2.10
N THR A 409 -26.59 4.36 2.72
CA THR A 409 -26.69 4.96 4.06
C THR A 409 -27.05 3.94 5.14
N LYS A 410 -26.71 4.30 6.38
CA LYS A 410 -27.06 3.51 7.57
C LYS A 410 -28.57 3.42 7.80
N ILE A 411 -29.28 4.50 7.47
CA ILE A 411 -30.74 4.60 7.61
C ILE A 411 -31.40 3.66 6.61
N ASP A 412 -30.90 3.58 5.38
CA ASP A 412 -31.41 2.64 4.36
C ASP A 412 -31.23 1.18 4.79
N CYS A 413 -30.10 0.84 5.42
CA CYS A 413 -29.90 -0.49 6.01
C CYS A 413 -31.00 -0.82 7.04
N ASP A 414 -31.22 0.10 8.00
CA ASP A 414 -32.21 -0.07 9.06
C ASP A 414 -33.64 -0.17 8.49
N ASN A 415 -33.97 0.70 7.54
CA ASN A 415 -35.27 0.69 6.86
C ASN A 415 -35.52 -0.62 6.11
N LEU A 416 -34.50 -1.18 5.45
CA LEU A 416 -34.63 -2.46 4.75
C LEU A 416 -34.79 -3.64 5.73
N GLU A 417 -34.06 -3.65 6.86
CA GLU A 417 -34.25 -4.64 7.92
C GLU A 417 -35.67 -4.57 8.48
N GLN A 418 -36.18 -3.37 8.79
CA GLN A 418 -37.55 -3.18 9.24
C GLN A 418 -38.57 -3.63 8.19
N TYR A 419 -38.31 -3.38 6.91
CA TYR A 419 -39.19 -3.85 5.84
C TYR A 419 -39.21 -5.38 5.76
N PHE A 420 -38.07 -6.04 5.87
CA PHE A 420 -37.99 -7.50 5.94
C PHE A 420 -38.68 -8.07 7.19
N MET A 421 -38.64 -7.35 8.32
CA MET A 421 -39.42 -7.69 9.53
C MET A 421 -40.93 -7.61 9.29
N GLN A 422 -41.41 -6.59 8.56
CA GLN A 422 -42.82 -6.49 8.18
C GLN A 422 -43.26 -7.64 7.27
N GLN A 423 -42.36 -8.16 6.44
CA GLN A 423 -42.57 -9.37 5.64
C GLN A 423 -42.47 -10.68 6.45
N GLY A 424 -42.34 -10.62 7.78
CA GLY A 424 -42.26 -11.77 8.69
C GLY A 424 -40.84 -12.24 9.03
N GLY A 425 -39.81 -11.57 8.51
CA GLY A 425 -38.39 -11.88 8.71
C GLY A 425 -37.73 -11.10 9.86
N GLY A 426 -36.46 -10.73 9.65
CA GLY A 426 -35.64 -10.04 10.64
C GLY A 426 -34.63 -10.91 11.39
N PRO A 427 -33.98 -10.37 12.44
CA PRO A 427 -32.86 -11.01 13.11
C PRO A 427 -33.25 -12.36 13.71
N ASP A 428 -34.35 -12.41 14.47
CA ASP A 428 -34.71 -13.57 15.30
C ASP A 428 -35.63 -14.58 14.61
N LYS A 429 -35.73 -14.51 13.28
CA LYS A 429 -36.59 -15.38 12.46
C LYS A 429 -35.78 -16.44 11.72
N LYS A 430 -34.98 -17.21 12.45
CA LYS A 430 -34.14 -18.26 11.87
C LYS A 430 -34.95 -19.18 10.94
N GLY A 431 -34.44 -19.39 9.73
CA GLY A 431 -35.08 -20.20 8.69
C GLY A 431 -36.09 -19.45 7.80
N HIS A 432 -36.56 -18.26 8.20
CA HIS A 432 -37.45 -17.44 7.37
C HIS A 432 -36.72 -16.90 6.14
N GLN A 433 -37.43 -16.76 5.01
CA GLN A 433 -36.87 -16.30 3.75
C GLN A 433 -36.23 -14.91 3.89
N PHE A 434 -36.83 -14.02 4.69
CA PHE A 434 -36.35 -12.65 4.95
C PHE A 434 -35.59 -12.50 6.28
N SER A 435 -35.00 -13.58 6.80
CA SER A 435 -34.14 -13.49 7.99
C SER A 435 -32.89 -12.69 7.68
N CYS A 436 -32.66 -11.61 8.44
CA CYS A 436 -31.63 -10.63 8.12
C CYS A 436 -31.08 -9.93 9.35
N VAL A 437 -29.90 -9.35 9.21
CA VAL A 437 -29.25 -8.50 10.22
C VAL A 437 -28.52 -7.34 9.55
N CYS A 438 -28.42 -6.21 10.26
CA CYS A 438 -27.64 -5.05 9.81
C CYS A 438 -26.20 -5.01 10.32
N LEU A 439 -25.30 -4.49 9.48
CA LEU A 439 -23.90 -4.19 9.80
C LEU A 439 -23.53 -2.79 9.28
N HIS A 440 -23.53 -1.80 10.17
CA HIS A 440 -23.10 -0.43 9.89
C HIS A 440 -22.62 0.30 11.15
N GLY A 441 -21.99 1.46 10.99
CA GLY A 441 -21.28 2.16 12.06
C GLY A 441 -22.12 2.68 13.23
N ASP A 442 -23.46 2.71 13.12
CA ASP A 442 -24.35 3.13 14.22
C ASP A 442 -24.82 1.96 15.09
N ARG A 443 -24.66 0.71 14.61
CA ARG A 443 -24.89 -0.49 15.43
C ARG A 443 -23.84 -0.63 16.51
N LYS A 444 -24.24 -1.15 17.67
CA LYS A 444 -23.33 -1.31 18.80
C LYS A 444 -22.23 -2.32 18.42
N PRO A 445 -20.98 -2.17 18.91
CA PRO A 445 -19.91 -3.08 18.52
C PRO A 445 -20.18 -4.57 18.80
N HIS A 446 -20.81 -4.90 19.93
CA HIS A 446 -21.16 -6.28 20.26
C HIS A 446 -22.24 -6.83 19.30
N GLU A 447 -23.20 -5.98 18.93
CA GLU A 447 -24.29 -6.30 18.00
C GLU A 447 -23.73 -6.56 16.60
N ARG A 448 -22.81 -5.73 16.10
CA ARG A 448 -22.12 -5.96 14.82
C ARG A 448 -21.43 -7.32 14.77
N LYS A 449 -20.67 -7.65 15.82
CA LYS A 449 -19.99 -8.94 15.94
C LYS A 449 -20.99 -10.10 15.98
N GLN A 450 -22.06 -9.97 16.76
CA GLN A 450 -23.09 -10.99 16.85
C GLN A 450 -23.82 -11.19 15.52
N ASN A 451 -24.18 -10.11 14.82
CA ASN A 451 -24.84 -10.13 13.53
C ASN A 451 -23.97 -10.81 12.47
N LEU A 452 -22.69 -10.47 12.42
CA LEU A 452 -21.72 -11.12 11.54
C LEU A 452 -21.64 -12.63 11.80
N GLU A 453 -21.57 -13.04 13.07
CA GLU A 453 -21.55 -14.45 13.46
C GLU A 453 -22.85 -15.19 13.10
N ARG A 454 -24.01 -14.57 13.30
CA ARG A 454 -25.31 -15.14 12.90
C ARG A 454 -25.36 -15.39 11.40
N PHE A 455 -24.87 -14.45 10.61
CA PHE A 455 -24.80 -14.60 9.16
C PHE A 455 -23.80 -15.69 8.74
N LYS A 456 -22.58 -15.71 9.33
CA LYS A 456 -21.57 -16.75 9.06
C LYS A 456 -22.05 -18.17 9.39
N LYS A 457 -22.86 -18.31 10.45
CA LYS A 457 -23.46 -19.60 10.86
C LYS A 457 -24.70 -19.99 10.05
N GLY A 458 -25.20 -19.11 9.20
CA GLY A 458 -26.46 -19.33 8.46
C GLY A 458 -27.72 -19.26 9.35
N ASP A 459 -27.64 -18.64 10.54
CA ASP A 459 -28.82 -18.39 11.37
C ASP A 459 -29.76 -17.36 10.72
N VAL A 460 -29.20 -16.47 9.91
CA VAL A 460 -29.91 -15.50 9.08
C VAL A 460 -29.39 -15.60 7.64
N ARG A 461 -30.28 -15.35 6.67
CA ARG A 461 -29.95 -15.43 5.25
C ARG A 461 -29.29 -14.18 4.71
N PHE A 462 -29.60 -13.00 5.25
CA PHE A 462 -29.14 -11.74 4.67
C PHE A 462 -28.32 -10.89 5.65
N LEU A 463 -27.21 -10.37 5.15
CA LEU A 463 -26.41 -9.34 5.83
C LEU A 463 -26.59 -8.01 5.08
N ILE A 464 -27.26 -7.04 5.71
CA ILE A 464 -27.49 -5.72 5.13
C ILE A 464 -26.41 -4.77 5.65
N CYS A 465 -25.65 -4.12 4.77
CA CYS A 465 -24.49 -3.33 5.18
C CYS A 465 -24.18 -2.11 4.30
N THR A 466 -23.42 -1.18 4.87
CA THR A 466 -22.77 -0.08 4.12
C THR A 466 -21.36 -0.47 3.70
N ASP A 467 -20.79 0.20 2.69
CA ASP A 467 -19.41 -0.06 2.22
C ASP A 467 -18.39 -0.05 3.35
N VAL A 468 -18.42 1.00 4.18
CA VAL A 468 -17.48 1.20 5.28
C VAL A 468 -17.49 0.02 6.26
N ALA A 469 -18.65 -0.55 6.53
CA ALA A 469 -18.78 -1.66 7.49
C ALA A 469 -18.50 -3.02 6.86
N ALA A 470 -18.62 -3.13 5.54
CA ALA A 470 -18.30 -4.33 4.78
C ALA A 470 -16.84 -4.41 4.32
N ARG A 471 -16.07 -3.31 4.43
CA ARG A 471 -14.63 -3.32 4.21
C ARG A 471 -13.93 -4.15 5.29
N GLY A 472 -13.07 -5.07 4.84
CA GLY A 472 -12.36 -5.98 5.72
C GLY A 472 -13.18 -7.03 6.49
N ILE A 473 -14.44 -7.31 6.12
CA ILE A 473 -15.10 -8.52 6.64
C ILE A 473 -14.59 -9.75 5.88
N ASP A 474 -14.08 -10.75 6.60
CA ASP A 474 -13.74 -12.05 6.03
C ASP A 474 -15.00 -12.88 5.75
N ILE A 475 -15.66 -12.55 4.65
CA ILE A 475 -16.77 -13.28 4.05
C ILE A 475 -16.54 -13.30 2.53
N HIS A 476 -16.33 -14.50 2.00
CA HIS A 476 -16.13 -14.75 0.58
C HIS A 476 -16.93 -15.97 0.13
N GLY A 477 -17.38 -15.98 -1.13
CA GLY A 477 -18.14 -17.08 -1.70
C GLY A 477 -19.59 -17.13 -1.28
N VAL A 478 -20.19 -15.97 -1.02
CA VAL A 478 -21.64 -15.88 -0.86
C VAL A 478 -22.30 -16.14 -2.22
N PRO A 479 -23.42 -16.87 -2.30
CA PRO A 479 -24.09 -17.13 -3.56
C PRO A 479 -24.61 -15.87 -4.26
N TYR A 480 -25.07 -14.89 -3.48
CA TYR A 480 -25.72 -13.69 -4.00
C TYR A 480 -25.21 -12.38 -3.35
N VAL A 481 -25.21 -11.32 -4.14
CA VAL A 481 -25.09 -9.93 -3.68
C VAL A 481 -26.21 -9.11 -4.30
N ILE A 482 -26.81 -8.22 -3.52
CA ILE A 482 -27.75 -7.21 -4.03
C ILE A 482 -27.18 -5.83 -3.72
N ASN A 483 -26.87 -5.04 -4.74
CA ASN A 483 -26.59 -3.62 -4.59
C ASN A 483 -27.93 -2.87 -4.70
N VAL A 484 -28.54 -2.54 -3.56
CA VAL A 484 -29.78 -1.74 -3.54
C VAL A 484 -29.53 -0.32 -4.04
N THR A 485 -28.32 0.18 -3.78
CA THR A 485 -27.80 1.44 -4.29
C THR A 485 -26.40 1.20 -4.83
N LEU A 486 -26.02 1.81 -5.96
CA LEU A 486 -24.65 1.72 -6.46
C LEU A 486 -23.65 2.40 -5.50
N PRO A 487 -22.40 1.92 -5.42
CA PRO A 487 -21.37 2.60 -4.64
C PRO A 487 -21.04 3.97 -5.23
N ASP A 488 -20.60 4.90 -4.38
CA ASP A 488 -20.13 6.24 -4.76
C ASP A 488 -18.84 6.19 -5.60
N GLU A 489 -18.02 5.16 -5.40
CA GLU A 489 -16.73 4.97 -6.08
C GLU A 489 -16.73 3.63 -6.81
N LYS A 490 -16.25 3.64 -8.06
CA LYS A 490 -16.20 2.46 -8.94
C LYS A 490 -15.38 1.30 -8.39
N GLN A 491 -14.33 1.57 -7.63
CA GLN A 491 -13.50 0.54 -6.99
C GLN A 491 -14.31 -0.27 -5.97
N ASN A 492 -15.22 0.39 -5.23
CA ASN A 492 -16.06 -0.31 -4.28
C ASN A 492 -17.03 -1.27 -4.96
N TYR A 493 -17.40 -1.04 -6.22
CA TYR A 493 -18.24 -1.97 -6.96
C TYR A 493 -17.57 -3.35 -7.09
N VAL A 494 -16.29 -3.36 -7.47
CA VAL A 494 -15.47 -4.58 -7.57
C VAL A 494 -15.38 -5.29 -6.21
N HIS A 495 -15.18 -4.53 -5.13
CA HIS A 495 -15.15 -5.07 -3.77
C HIS A 495 -16.48 -5.69 -3.34
N ARG A 496 -17.61 -5.09 -3.70
CA ARG A 496 -18.95 -5.59 -3.37
C ARG A 496 -19.23 -6.90 -4.10
N ILE A 497 -19.06 -6.92 -5.42
CA ILE A 497 -19.33 -8.12 -6.22
C ILE A 497 -18.29 -9.22 -5.97
N GLY A 498 -17.05 -8.87 -5.59
CA GLY A 498 -16.03 -9.82 -5.17
C GLY A 498 -16.36 -10.61 -3.89
N ARG A 499 -17.47 -10.28 -3.21
CA ARG A 499 -18.03 -11.10 -2.11
C ARG A 499 -18.78 -12.33 -2.61
N VAL A 500 -19.22 -12.32 -3.87
CA VAL A 500 -19.84 -13.50 -4.51
C VAL A 500 -18.83 -14.35 -5.24
N GLY A 501 -19.16 -15.62 -5.39
CA GLY A 501 -18.35 -16.57 -6.14
C GLY A 501 -17.13 -17.11 -5.38
N ARG A 502 -16.76 -18.34 -5.72
CA ARG A 502 -15.51 -19.03 -5.32
C ARG A 502 -15.06 -19.87 -6.51
N ALA A 503 -13.82 -20.35 -6.51
CA ALA A 503 -13.23 -21.13 -7.61
C ALA A 503 -14.11 -22.26 -8.20
N GLU A 504 -15.07 -22.81 -7.45
CA GLU A 504 -15.98 -23.88 -7.89
C GLU A 504 -17.47 -23.48 -8.01
N ARG A 505 -17.87 -22.24 -7.68
CA ARG A 505 -19.28 -21.82 -7.61
C ARG A 505 -19.48 -20.42 -8.20
N MET A 506 -20.37 -20.34 -9.19
CA MET A 506 -20.86 -19.06 -9.73
C MET A 506 -21.68 -18.33 -8.67
N GLY A 507 -21.37 -17.05 -8.50
CA GLY A 507 -22.16 -16.11 -7.71
C GLY A 507 -22.91 -15.13 -8.60
N LEU A 508 -24.05 -14.62 -8.13
CA LEU A 508 -24.85 -13.62 -8.83
C LEU A 508 -24.88 -12.30 -8.05
N ALA A 509 -24.44 -11.22 -8.68
CA ALA A 509 -24.55 -9.86 -8.16
C ALA A 509 -25.61 -9.07 -8.94
N ILE A 510 -26.66 -8.62 -8.27
CA ILE A 510 -27.76 -7.83 -8.87
C ILE A 510 -27.63 -6.39 -8.41
N SER A 511 -27.53 -5.46 -9.35
CA SER A 511 -27.43 -4.03 -9.05
C SER A 511 -28.68 -3.28 -9.47
N LEU A 512 -29.38 -2.66 -8.52
CA LEU A 512 -30.55 -1.84 -8.78
C LEU A 512 -30.09 -0.42 -9.11
N VAL A 513 -30.39 0.07 -10.33
CA VAL A 513 -29.86 1.35 -10.83
C VAL A 513 -31.00 2.31 -11.10
N ALA A 514 -31.06 3.41 -10.35
CA ALA A 514 -32.06 4.46 -10.54
C ALA A 514 -31.88 5.17 -11.89
N THR A 515 -32.96 5.27 -12.68
CA THR A 515 -32.94 6.00 -13.96
C THR A 515 -33.14 7.51 -13.80
N GLU A 516 -33.60 7.96 -12.63
CA GLU A 516 -33.68 9.37 -12.25
C GLU A 516 -32.74 9.64 -11.08
N LYS A 517 -32.45 10.93 -10.83
CA LYS A 517 -31.59 11.32 -9.71
C LYS A 517 -32.27 11.01 -8.38
N GLU A 518 -31.48 10.55 -7.41
CA GLU A 518 -31.94 10.26 -6.06
C GLU A 518 -31.33 11.26 -5.08
N LYS A 519 -32.17 11.92 -4.27
CA LYS A 519 -31.74 12.80 -3.19
C LYS A 519 -31.48 11.95 -1.94
N VAL A 520 -30.34 12.15 -1.31
CA VAL A 520 -29.96 11.40 -0.10
C VAL A 520 -29.28 12.30 0.93
N TRP A 521 -29.22 11.83 2.16
CA TRP A 521 -28.44 12.47 3.23
C TRP A 521 -26.93 12.33 3.01
N TYR A 522 -26.20 13.44 3.09
CA TYR A 522 -24.73 13.50 3.01
C TYR A 522 -24.09 13.99 4.33
N HIS A 523 -24.83 14.77 5.13
CA HIS A 523 -24.44 15.29 6.45
C HIS A 523 -23.04 15.92 6.54
N VAL A 524 -22.94 17.22 6.24
CA VAL A 524 -21.75 18.04 6.57
C VAL A 524 -21.81 18.67 7.97
N CYS A 525 -22.95 18.53 8.65
CA CYS A 525 -23.15 19.08 9.99
C CYS A 525 -22.23 18.45 11.05
N SER A 526 -21.92 19.22 12.09
CA SER A 526 -21.08 18.77 13.21
C SER A 526 -21.64 17.57 13.97
N SER A 527 -22.97 17.41 14.02
CA SER A 527 -23.64 16.26 14.63
C SER A 527 -23.59 14.99 13.78
N ARG A 528 -23.03 15.06 12.56
CA ARG A 528 -22.91 13.95 11.59
C ARG A 528 -24.23 13.19 11.41
N GLY A 529 -25.33 13.94 11.30
CA GLY A 529 -26.66 13.40 11.03
C GLY A 529 -27.53 13.13 12.26
N LYS A 530 -26.97 13.10 13.47
CA LYS A 530 -27.78 12.92 14.69
C LYS A 530 -28.76 14.08 14.87
N GLY A 531 -30.05 13.79 14.74
CA GLY A 531 -31.14 14.77 14.85
C GLY A 531 -31.14 15.84 13.75
N CYS A 532 -30.56 15.56 12.58
CA CYS A 532 -30.49 16.52 11.49
C CYS A 532 -31.76 16.49 10.62
N TYR A 533 -32.34 17.66 10.34
CA TYR A 533 -33.52 17.84 9.50
C TYR A 533 -33.31 18.87 8.37
N ASN A 534 -32.04 19.18 8.05
CA ASN A 534 -31.66 20.18 7.06
C ASN A 534 -31.59 19.55 5.67
N THR A 535 -32.74 19.49 4.99
CA THR A 535 -32.93 18.85 3.68
C THR A 535 -32.45 19.69 2.49
N ARG A 536 -31.77 20.82 2.72
CA ARG A 536 -31.14 21.61 1.66
C ARG A 536 -29.91 20.89 1.12
N LEU A 537 -29.48 21.25 -0.09
CA LEU A 537 -28.28 20.68 -0.70
C LEU A 537 -27.02 21.18 0.01
N LYS A 538 -25.96 20.36 -0.01
CA LYS A 538 -24.65 20.68 0.56
C LYS A 538 -24.10 22.02 0.04
N GLU A 539 -24.27 22.28 -1.26
CA GLU A 539 -23.89 23.53 -1.92
C GLU A 539 -24.65 24.75 -1.37
N ASP A 540 -25.85 24.55 -0.85
CA ASP A 540 -26.70 25.57 -0.23
C ASP A 540 -26.59 25.59 1.31
N GLY A 541 -25.50 25.07 1.87
CA GLY A 541 -25.30 24.97 3.32
C GLY A 541 -26.26 23.99 4.01
N GLY A 542 -26.72 22.99 3.26
CA GLY A 542 -27.59 21.92 3.70
C GLY A 542 -26.87 20.60 3.99
N CYS A 543 -27.63 19.51 4.15
CA CYS A 543 -27.09 18.19 4.48
C CYS A 543 -27.50 17.08 3.50
N THR A 544 -27.97 17.42 2.30
CA THR A 544 -28.34 16.45 1.26
C THR A 544 -27.52 16.63 -0.02
N ILE A 545 -27.53 15.63 -0.89
CA ILE A 545 -26.94 15.67 -2.23
C ILE A 545 -27.81 14.87 -3.20
N TRP A 546 -27.72 15.17 -4.49
CA TRP A 546 -28.33 14.37 -5.56
C TRP A 546 -27.30 13.41 -6.15
N TYR A 547 -27.62 12.12 -6.22
CA TYR A 547 -26.84 11.12 -6.94
C TYR A 547 -27.48 10.81 -8.29
N ASN A 548 -26.63 10.61 -9.30
CA ASN A 548 -27.01 10.13 -10.61
C ASN A 548 -26.45 8.72 -10.79
N GLU A 549 -27.25 7.68 -10.52
CA GLU A 549 -26.76 6.30 -10.58
C GLU A 549 -26.47 5.84 -12.01
N MET A 550 -27.10 6.41 -13.03
CA MET A 550 -26.73 6.15 -14.43
C MET A 550 -25.31 6.63 -14.75
N GLN A 551 -24.89 7.76 -14.18
CA GLN A 551 -23.51 8.23 -14.30
C GLN A 551 -22.55 7.31 -13.54
N LEU A 552 -22.88 6.93 -12.31
CA LEU A 552 -22.06 5.98 -11.54
C LEU A 552 -21.91 4.63 -12.27
N LEU A 553 -22.98 4.15 -12.92
CA LEU A 553 -22.92 2.94 -13.74
C LEU A 553 -21.96 3.13 -14.92
N SER A 554 -22.06 4.24 -15.64
CA SER A 554 -21.15 4.56 -16.75
C SER A 554 -19.68 4.56 -16.30
N GLU A 555 -19.38 5.16 -15.14
CA GLU A 555 -18.02 5.18 -14.57
C GLU A 555 -17.53 3.78 -14.17
N ILE A 556 -18.43 2.91 -13.71
CA ILE A 556 -18.14 1.50 -13.40
C ILE A 556 -17.86 0.71 -14.68
N GLU A 557 -18.70 0.84 -15.71
CA GLU A 557 -18.54 0.15 -17.00
C GLU A 557 -17.25 0.56 -17.71
N GLU A 558 -16.91 1.85 -17.68
CA GLU A 558 -15.63 2.36 -18.19
C GLU A 558 -14.45 1.75 -17.43
N HIS A 559 -14.54 1.64 -16.10
CA HIS A 559 -13.48 1.08 -15.27
C HIS A 559 -13.27 -0.42 -15.50
N LEU A 560 -14.35 -1.16 -15.72
CA LEU A 560 -14.30 -2.60 -16.01
C LEU A 560 -14.05 -2.90 -17.49
N ASN A 561 -14.06 -1.88 -18.34
CA ASN A 561 -13.99 -2.01 -19.79
C ASN A 561 -15.04 -2.99 -20.35
N CYS A 562 -16.26 -2.96 -19.79
CA CYS A 562 -17.38 -3.81 -20.21
C CYS A 562 -18.72 -3.13 -19.96
N THR A 563 -19.71 -3.40 -20.81
CA THR A 563 -21.12 -3.05 -20.55
C THR A 563 -21.75 -4.18 -19.72
N ILE A 564 -22.38 -3.84 -18.60
CA ILE A 564 -22.99 -4.83 -17.71
C ILE A 564 -24.37 -5.20 -18.25
N SER A 565 -24.66 -6.50 -18.31
CA SER A 565 -25.94 -6.98 -18.85
C SER A 565 -27.13 -6.43 -18.07
N GLN A 566 -28.09 -5.88 -18.79
CA GLN A 566 -29.32 -5.32 -18.25
C GLN A 566 -30.42 -6.40 -18.17
N VAL A 567 -31.13 -6.42 -17.05
CA VAL A 567 -32.26 -7.32 -16.79
C VAL A 567 -33.52 -6.49 -16.56
N GLU A 568 -34.64 -6.99 -17.07
CA GLU A 568 -35.94 -6.35 -16.94
C GLU A 568 -36.42 -6.26 -15.48
N PRO A 569 -37.38 -5.37 -15.16
CA PRO A 569 -37.95 -5.23 -13.82
C PRO A 569 -38.46 -6.51 -13.16
N ASP A 570 -38.77 -7.57 -13.90
CA ASP A 570 -39.18 -8.85 -13.32
C ASP A 570 -38.00 -9.64 -12.71
N ILE A 571 -36.76 -9.17 -12.91
CA ILE A 571 -35.51 -9.70 -12.35
C ILE A 571 -35.29 -11.16 -12.78
N LYS A 572 -35.80 -11.54 -13.95
CA LYS A 572 -35.48 -12.84 -14.55
C LYS A 572 -34.15 -12.76 -15.27
N VAL A 573 -33.09 -13.08 -14.55
CA VAL A 573 -31.74 -13.19 -15.13
C VAL A 573 -31.73 -14.36 -16.12
N PRO A 574 -31.43 -14.13 -17.41
CA PRO A 574 -31.31 -15.20 -18.39
C PRO A 574 -30.30 -16.24 -17.93
N VAL A 575 -30.67 -17.51 -18.03
CA VAL A 575 -29.72 -18.61 -17.85
C VAL A 575 -29.08 -18.81 -19.21
N ASP A 576 -27.90 -18.24 -19.44
CA ASP A 576 -27.21 -18.45 -20.71
C ASP A 576 -27.00 -19.95 -20.94
N GLU A 577 -27.50 -20.46 -22.07
CA GLU A 577 -27.39 -21.87 -22.48
C GLU A 577 -25.93 -22.32 -22.69
N PHE A 578 -24.98 -21.39 -22.66
CA PHE A 578 -23.56 -21.66 -22.86
C PHE A 578 -22.88 -22.41 -21.72
N ASP A 579 -23.54 -22.60 -20.56
CA ASP A 579 -22.85 -23.05 -19.34
C ASP A 579 -23.62 -24.10 -18.51
N GLY A 580 -24.51 -24.88 -19.15
CA GLY A 580 -25.04 -26.14 -18.60
C GLY A 580 -25.54 -26.10 -17.14
N LYS A 581 -26.76 -25.60 -16.92
CA LYS A 581 -27.45 -25.56 -15.61
C LYS A 581 -26.59 -25.00 -14.46
N VAL A 582 -26.18 -23.74 -14.57
CA VAL A 582 -25.69 -22.99 -13.41
C VAL A 582 -26.89 -22.68 -12.50
N THR A 583 -27.05 -23.47 -11.43
CA THR A 583 -27.83 -23.01 -10.26
C THR A 583 -26.86 -22.21 -9.41
N TYR A 584 -27.06 -20.89 -9.30
CA TYR A 584 -26.22 -20.03 -8.45
C TYR A 584 -26.17 -20.60 -7.03
N GLY A 585 -24.98 -20.65 -6.45
CA GLY A 585 -24.83 -21.30 -5.15
C GLY A 585 -25.02 -22.83 -5.17
N GLN A 586 -24.89 -23.54 -6.28
CA GLN A 586 -24.69 -25.01 -6.27
C GLN A 586 -23.35 -25.39 -6.91
N LYS A 587 -22.74 -26.49 -6.47
CA LYS A 587 -21.56 -27.06 -7.16
C LYS A 587 -22.02 -27.60 -8.52
N ARG A 588 -21.27 -27.34 -9.60
CA ARG A 588 -21.56 -27.93 -10.92
C ARG A 588 -21.64 -29.47 -10.79
N ALA A 589 -22.78 -30.05 -11.13
CA ALA A 589 -23.04 -31.49 -10.98
C ALA A 589 -22.58 -32.34 -12.19
N ALA A 590 -22.10 -31.72 -13.26
CA ALA A 590 -21.49 -32.42 -14.38
C ALA A 590 -20.47 -31.48 -15.03
N GLY A 591 -19.20 -31.87 -14.98
CA GLY A 591 -18.09 -31.02 -15.42
C GLY A 591 -17.01 -30.93 -14.35
N GLY A 592 -16.50 -32.09 -13.92
CA GLY A 592 -15.12 -32.16 -13.45
C GLY A 592 -14.21 -31.80 -14.63
N GLY A 593 -14.16 -30.52 -14.97
CA GLY A 593 -13.02 -29.98 -15.70
C GLY A 593 -11.81 -30.24 -14.81
N ASN A 594 -10.75 -30.78 -15.38
CA ASN A 594 -9.47 -31.03 -14.73
C ASN A 594 -8.76 -29.73 -14.30
N TYR A 595 -9.45 -28.78 -13.68
CA TYR A 595 -8.82 -27.71 -12.94
C TYR A 595 -8.35 -28.27 -11.59
N LYS A 596 -7.24 -29.01 -11.67
CA LYS A 596 -6.24 -29.01 -10.59
C LYS A 596 -6.13 -27.57 -10.12
N GLY A 597 -6.29 -27.31 -8.82
CA GLY A 597 -6.28 -25.94 -8.31
C GLY A 597 -5.02 -25.22 -8.78
N HIS A 598 -5.02 -23.89 -8.86
CA HIS A 598 -3.81 -23.14 -9.21
C HIS A 598 -2.60 -23.57 -8.34
N VAL A 599 -2.88 -23.99 -7.11
CA VAL A 599 -1.93 -24.65 -6.18
C VAL A 599 -1.41 -25.99 -6.71
N ASP A 600 -2.26 -26.88 -7.24
CA ASP A 600 -1.85 -28.16 -7.83
C ASP A 600 -1.11 -28.00 -9.16
N ILE A 601 -1.43 -26.95 -9.93
CA ILE A 601 -0.73 -26.57 -11.16
C ILE A 601 0.67 -26.03 -10.84
N LEU A 602 0.77 -25.21 -9.78
CA LEU A 602 2.03 -24.60 -9.35
C LEU A 602 2.86 -25.51 -8.44
N ALA A 603 2.28 -26.54 -7.81
CA ALA A 603 2.98 -27.43 -6.89
C ALA A 603 4.24 -28.07 -7.50
N PRO A 604 4.23 -28.57 -8.76
CA PRO A 604 5.44 -29.07 -9.41
C PRO A 604 6.49 -27.97 -9.60
N THR A 605 6.08 -26.79 -10.06
CA THR A 605 6.98 -25.65 -10.29
C THR A 605 7.59 -25.13 -8.98
N VAL A 606 6.81 -25.08 -7.90
CA VAL A 606 7.28 -24.67 -6.56
C VAL A 606 8.23 -25.72 -5.98
N GLN A 607 7.95 -27.02 -6.18
CA GLN A 607 8.88 -28.10 -5.80
C GLN A 607 10.20 -28.02 -6.58
N GLU A 608 10.13 -27.73 -7.88
CA GLU A 608 11.30 -27.54 -8.72
C GLU A 608 12.10 -26.31 -8.30
N LEU A 609 11.42 -25.19 -7.97
CA LEU A 609 12.07 -23.98 -7.47
C LEU A 609 12.78 -24.24 -6.14
N ALA A 610 12.14 -24.97 -5.22
CA ALA A 610 12.73 -25.35 -3.94
C ALA A 610 13.93 -26.31 -4.13
N ALA A 611 13.88 -27.20 -5.13
CA ALA A 611 14.99 -28.07 -5.48
C ALA A 611 16.17 -27.28 -6.06
N LEU A 612 15.93 -26.35 -6.98
CA LEU A 612 16.93 -25.46 -7.57
C LEU A 612 17.55 -24.53 -6.52
N GLU A 613 16.74 -23.98 -5.61
CA GLU A 613 17.22 -23.16 -4.49
C GLU A 613 18.12 -23.99 -3.57
N LYS A 614 17.69 -25.20 -3.21
CA LYS A 614 18.50 -26.13 -2.42
C LYS A 614 19.80 -26.47 -3.14
N GLU A 615 19.77 -26.75 -4.45
CA GLU A 615 20.96 -27.07 -5.24
C GLU A 615 21.91 -25.88 -5.33
N ALA A 616 21.41 -24.67 -5.54
CA ALA A 616 22.20 -23.44 -5.53
C ALA A 616 22.86 -23.19 -4.16
N GLN A 617 22.11 -23.33 -3.07
CA GLN A 617 22.63 -23.19 -1.71
C GLN A 617 23.66 -24.29 -1.38
N THR A 618 23.42 -25.52 -1.81
CA THR A 618 24.34 -26.65 -1.59
C THR A 618 25.60 -26.51 -2.44
N SER A 619 25.48 -26.03 -3.67
CA SER A 619 26.60 -25.69 -4.56
C SER A 619 27.48 -24.59 -3.97
N PHE A 620 26.87 -23.54 -3.40
CA PHE A 620 27.59 -22.49 -2.67
C PHE A 620 28.34 -23.05 -1.44
N LEU A 621 27.74 -23.99 -0.72
CA LEU A 621 28.41 -24.70 0.39
C LEU A 621 29.57 -25.59 -0.11
N HIS A 622 29.42 -26.26 -1.25
CA HIS A 622 30.48 -27.06 -1.88
C HIS A 622 31.64 -26.19 -2.41
N LEU A 623 31.35 -25.00 -2.94
CA LEU A 623 32.33 -24.04 -3.41
C LEU A 623 33.08 -23.35 -2.26
N GLY A 624 32.45 -23.21 -1.08
CA GLY A 624 33.02 -22.54 0.08
C GLY A 624 33.79 -23.42 1.07
N TYR A 625 33.56 -24.75 1.09
CA TYR A 625 34.05 -25.64 2.15
C TYR A 625 34.97 -26.81 1.72
N LEU A 626 35.53 -26.79 0.51
CA LEU A 626 36.67 -27.65 0.17
C LEU A 626 37.98 -26.88 0.04
N PRO A 627 38.62 -26.48 1.16
CA PRO A 627 40.06 -26.31 1.19
C PRO A 627 40.76 -27.68 1.31
N ASN A 628 41.54 -28.04 0.30
CA ASN A 628 42.82 -28.73 0.45
C ASN A 628 42.92 -30.18 0.95
N GLN A 629 42.11 -31.14 0.50
CA GLN A 629 42.53 -32.56 0.54
C GLN A 629 41.92 -33.35 -0.61
N LEU A 630 42.64 -33.56 -1.73
CA LEU A 630 42.50 -34.73 -2.64
C LEU A 630 43.44 -34.76 -3.88
N PHE A 631 44.55 -34.01 -3.93
CA PHE A 631 45.62 -34.19 -4.94
C PHE A 631 46.90 -34.84 -4.38
N ARG A 632 46.76 -35.75 -3.41
CA ARG A 632 47.81 -36.72 -3.10
C ARG A 632 47.19 -38.11 -3.18
N THR A 633 47.74 -38.94 -4.06
CA THR A 633 47.30 -40.30 -4.40
C THR A 633 45.91 -40.39 -5.03
N PHE A 634 45.82 -40.11 -6.33
CA PHE A 634 45.62 -41.10 -7.40
C PHE A 634 45.82 -40.44 -8.77
#